data_AF-A0A0Q7QQQ6-F1
#
_entry.id   AF-A0A0Q7QQQ6-F1
#
_cell.length_a   1.000
_cell.length_b   1.000
_cell.length_c   1.000
_cell.angle_alpha   90.00
_cell.angle_beta   90.00
_cell.angle_gamma   90.00
#
_symmetry.space_group_name_H-M   'P 1'
#
loop_
_entity.id
_entity.type
_entity.pdbx_description
1 polymer ?
#
loop_
_entity_poly.entity_id
_entity_poly.type
_entity_poly.pdbx_seq_one_letter_code
_entity_poly.pdbx_strand_id
1 'polypeptide(L)'
;MHGLLSDPVGLGELRGVRAEVLEEGRADGSGLLRRLTIGRHIELVERFLAPDARQLVFRYRIESSRPTFSHEHGEIVCRPRGQGSRISWTTTAALPAGRLTPLTEVVGRVGTAVAFHVALTRIDRHLLRTEP
;
A
#
# COMPACT_ATOMS: atom_id res chain seq x y z
N MET A 1 16.00 -12.51 -2.97
CA MET A 1 14.82 -12.44 -2.09
C MET A 1 14.06 -11.17 -2.41
N HIS A 2 12.96 -11.26 -3.15
CA HIS A 2 12.00 -10.16 -3.22
C HIS A 2 11.09 -10.32 -2.01
N GLY A 3 11.17 -9.38 -1.07
CA GLY A 3 10.36 -9.43 0.15
C GLY A 3 8.91 -9.06 -0.16
N LEU A 4 7.99 -9.52 0.70
CA LEU A 4 6.54 -9.27 0.67
C LEU A 4 6.13 -7.84 0.25
N LEU A 5 6.89 -6.84 0.68
CA LEU A 5 6.60 -5.41 0.45
C LEU A 5 7.26 -4.83 -0.82
N SER A 6 8.37 -5.43 -1.26
CA SER A 6 9.14 -5.00 -2.44
C SER A 6 8.74 -5.73 -3.71
N ASP A 7 8.13 -6.90 -3.59
CA ASP A 7 7.57 -7.65 -4.70
C ASP A 7 6.26 -6.99 -5.18
N PRO A 8 6.12 -6.65 -6.47
CA PRO A 8 4.90 -6.14 -7.06
C PRO A 8 3.64 -6.92 -6.70
N VAL A 9 3.74 -8.26 -6.63
CA VAL A 9 2.63 -9.15 -6.32
C VAL A 9 2.71 -9.79 -4.94
N GLY A 10 3.78 -9.54 -4.17
CA GLY A 10 4.01 -10.17 -2.86
C GLY A 10 2.86 -9.97 -1.87
N LEU A 11 2.19 -8.81 -1.89
CA LEU A 11 1.01 -8.58 -1.06
C LEU A 11 -0.15 -9.54 -1.33
N GLY A 12 -0.18 -10.23 -2.48
CA GLY A 12 -1.13 -11.28 -2.81
C GLY A 12 -1.02 -12.53 -1.91
N GLU A 13 0.09 -12.72 -1.20
CA GLU A 13 0.25 -13.78 -0.21
C GLU A 13 -0.59 -13.53 1.06
N LEU A 14 -1.05 -12.30 1.26
CA LEU A 14 -1.91 -11.94 2.39
C LEU A 14 -3.33 -12.45 2.16
N ARG A 15 -3.88 -13.18 3.13
CA ARG A 15 -5.25 -13.71 3.06
C ARG A 15 -6.27 -12.61 2.76
N GLY A 16 -6.99 -12.76 1.65
CA GLY A 16 -8.02 -11.81 1.22
C GLY A 16 -7.47 -10.59 0.48
N VAL A 17 -6.21 -10.62 0.08
CA VAL A 17 -5.60 -9.68 -0.86
C VAL A 17 -5.32 -10.43 -2.16
N ARG A 18 -5.58 -9.77 -3.29
CA ARG A 18 -5.10 -10.21 -4.61
C ARG A 18 -4.26 -9.09 -5.18
N ALA A 19 -3.13 -9.45 -5.78
CA ALA A 19 -2.25 -8.53 -6.45
C ALA A 19 -2.06 -8.99 -7.91
N GLU A 20 -2.17 -8.05 -8.84
CA GLU A 20 -2.08 -8.29 -10.28
C GLU A 20 -1.21 -7.20 -10.90
N VAL A 21 -0.23 -7.56 -11.73
CA VAL A 21 0.53 -6.58 -12.54
C VAL A 21 -0.32 -6.22 -13.75
N LEU A 22 -0.56 -4.92 -13.94
CA LEU A 22 -1.29 -4.38 -15.08
C LEU A 22 -0.35 -3.86 -16.17
N GLU A 23 0.76 -3.26 -15.76
CA GLU A 23 1.81 -2.76 -16.66
C GLU A 23 3.16 -3.09 -16.05
N GLU A 24 4.04 -3.69 -16.86
CA GLU A 24 5.43 -3.92 -16.46
C GLU A 24 6.18 -2.60 -16.31
N GLY A 25 7.03 -2.54 -15.28
CA GLY A 25 7.90 -1.39 -15.05
C GLY A 25 9.14 -1.40 -15.93
N ARG A 26 9.98 -0.39 -15.71
CA ARG A 26 11.36 -0.36 -16.21
C ARG A 26 12.21 -1.37 -15.44
N ALA A 27 13.45 -1.60 -15.91
CA ALA A 27 14.38 -2.54 -15.27
C ALA A 27 14.70 -2.20 -13.80
N ASP A 28 14.55 -0.94 -13.40
CA ASP A 28 14.69 -0.47 -12.01
C ASP A 28 13.40 -0.60 -11.18
N GLY A 29 12.34 -1.19 -11.74
CA GLY A 29 11.02 -1.34 -11.11
C GLY A 29 10.15 -0.08 -11.11
N SER A 30 10.64 1.05 -11.62
CA SER A 30 9.84 2.27 -11.75
C SER A 30 8.79 2.15 -12.86
N GLY A 31 7.67 2.83 -12.70
CA GLY A 31 6.57 2.84 -13.67
C GLY A 31 5.66 1.61 -13.63
N LEU A 32 6.03 0.54 -12.91
CA LEU A 32 5.18 -0.65 -12.75
C LEU A 32 3.81 -0.26 -12.21
N LEU A 33 2.76 -0.78 -12.83
CA LEU A 33 1.38 -0.59 -12.40
C LEU A 33 0.83 -1.91 -11.90
N ARG A 34 0.26 -1.90 -10.69
CA ARG A 34 -0.44 -3.07 -10.15
C ARG A 34 -1.85 -2.74 -9.71
N ARG A 35 -2.72 -3.73 -9.72
CA ARG A 35 -4.01 -3.72 -9.02
C ARG A 35 -3.89 -4.53 -7.74
N LEU A 36 -4.29 -3.92 -6.63
CA LEU A 36 -4.54 -4.58 -5.36
C LEU A 36 -6.05 -4.66 -5.11
N THR A 37 -6.57 -5.86 -4.93
CA THR A 37 -7.94 -6.07 -4.43
C THR A 37 -7.88 -6.56 -3.00
N ILE A 38 -8.56 -5.86 -2.09
CA ILE A 38 -8.60 -6.21 -0.67
C ILE A 38 -10.05 -6.52 -0.27
N GLY A 39 -10.34 -7.80 -0.02
CA GLY A 39 -11.70 -8.28 0.20
C GLY A 39 -12.59 -8.10 -1.03
N ARG A 40 -13.83 -7.68 -0.83
CA ARG A 40 -14.83 -7.47 -1.89
C ARG A 40 -15.08 -6.00 -2.25
N HIS A 41 -14.53 -5.07 -1.49
CA HIS A 41 -14.96 -3.66 -1.52
C HIS A 41 -13.84 -2.68 -1.81
N ILE A 42 -12.59 -3.11 -1.68
CA ILE A 42 -11.42 -2.25 -1.82
C ILE A 42 -10.64 -2.68 -3.05
N GLU A 43 -10.41 -1.74 -3.96
CA GLU A 43 -9.52 -1.88 -5.10
C GLU A 43 -8.61 -0.65 -5.18
N LEU A 44 -7.31 -0.88 -5.35
CA LEU A 44 -6.30 0.17 -5.50
C LEU A 44 -5.47 -0.15 -6.75
N VAL A 45 -5.36 0.79 -7.67
CA VAL A 45 -4.43 0.70 -8.79
C VAL A 45 -3.25 1.60 -8.47
N GLU A 46 -2.07 1.02 -8.29
CA GLU A 46 -0.88 1.67 -7.74
C GLU A 46 0.26 1.66 -8.76
N ARG A 47 0.84 2.83 -9.02
CA ARG A 47 2.06 2.98 -9.82
C ARG A 47 3.28 3.16 -8.94
N PHE A 48 4.34 2.42 -9.27
CA PHE A 48 5.62 2.44 -8.58
C PHE A 48 6.44 3.63 -9.10
N LEU A 49 6.89 4.52 -8.22
CA LEU A 49 7.52 5.78 -8.63
C LEU A 49 9.03 5.65 -8.85
N ALA A 50 9.71 4.91 -7.98
CA ALA A 50 11.08 4.41 -8.12
C ALA A 50 11.43 3.69 -6.80
N PRO A 51 11.52 2.36 -6.78
CA PRO A 51 11.93 1.66 -5.57
C PRO A 51 13.42 1.91 -5.31
N ASP A 52 13.76 2.48 -4.15
CA ASP A 52 15.15 2.46 -3.67
C ASP A 52 15.37 1.13 -2.95
N ALA A 53 15.76 0.12 -3.73
CA ALA A 53 16.02 -1.22 -3.22
C ALA A 53 17.17 -1.25 -2.21
N ARG A 54 18.10 -0.27 -2.23
CA ARG A 54 19.21 -0.19 -1.28
C ARG A 54 18.76 0.29 0.10
N GLN A 55 17.78 1.19 0.13
CA GLN A 55 17.22 1.72 1.38
C GLN A 55 15.97 0.97 1.85
N LEU A 56 15.54 -0.07 1.12
CA LEU A 56 14.26 -0.76 1.33
C LEU A 56 13.09 0.25 1.41
N VAL A 57 13.14 1.25 0.53
CA VAL A 57 12.11 2.28 0.40
C VAL A 57 11.28 1.99 -0.84
N PHE A 58 9.99 1.81 -0.62
CA PHE A 58 9.00 1.59 -1.66
C PHE A 58 8.09 2.80 -1.78
N ARG A 59 8.17 3.50 -2.91
CA ARG A 59 7.33 4.68 -3.21
C ARG A 59 6.33 4.38 -4.30
N TYR A 60 5.09 4.76 -4.06
CA TYR A 60 3.99 4.53 -4.99
C TYR A 60 2.99 5.67 -5.00
N ARG A 61 2.16 5.69 -6.03
CA ARG A 61 0.99 6.57 -6.15
C ARG A 61 -0.21 5.72 -6.55
N ILE A 62 -1.33 5.89 -5.87
CA ILE A 62 -2.60 5.33 -6.30
C ILE A 62 -3.14 6.17 -7.47
N GLU A 63 -3.27 5.57 -8.64
CA GLU A 63 -3.82 6.20 -9.84
C GLU A 63 -5.36 6.14 -9.86
N SER A 64 -5.92 5.08 -9.30
CA SER A 64 -7.36 4.96 -9.09
C SER A 64 -7.68 4.07 -7.89
N SER A 65 -8.82 4.33 -7.25
CA SER A 65 -9.26 3.60 -6.08
C SER A 65 -10.77 3.42 -6.01
N ARG A 66 -11.17 2.34 -5.37
CA ARG A 66 -12.53 2.07 -4.91
C ARG A 66 -12.48 1.72 -3.42
N PRO A 67 -13.19 2.44 -2.53
CA PRO A 67 -13.87 3.72 -2.79
C PRO A 67 -12.88 4.80 -3.24
N THR A 68 -13.37 5.77 -4.01
CA THR A 68 -12.52 6.82 -4.60
C THR A 68 -12.06 7.81 -3.55
N PHE A 69 -10.76 8.10 -3.54
CA PHE A 69 -10.14 9.17 -2.76
C PHE A 69 -8.95 9.74 -3.52
N SER A 70 -8.59 11.00 -3.25
CA SER A 70 -7.39 11.59 -3.86
C SER A 70 -6.16 11.16 -3.08
N HIS A 71 -5.19 10.56 -3.76
CA HIS A 71 -3.95 10.08 -3.16
C HIS A 71 -2.78 10.75 -3.85
N GLU A 72 -1.95 11.42 -3.05
CA GLU A 72 -0.78 12.13 -3.56
C GLU A 72 0.43 11.21 -3.56
N HIS A 73 0.67 10.51 -2.45
CA HIS A 73 1.90 9.75 -2.25
C HIS A 73 1.77 8.65 -1.20
N GLY A 74 2.43 7.52 -1.44
CA GLY A 74 2.59 6.44 -0.48
C GLY A 74 4.06 6.04 -0.39
N GLU A 75 4.55 5.87 0.84
CA GLU A 75 5.92 5.46 1.11
C GLU A 75 5.93 4.35 2.16
N ILE A 76 6.62 3.25 1.88
CA ILE A 76 6.96 2.22 2.85
C ILE A 76 8.47 2.24 3.05
N VAL A 77 8.91 2.40 4.28
CA VAL A 77 10.33 2.39 4.66
C VAL A 77 10.57 1.26 5.64
N CYS A 78 11.48 0.35 5.28
CA CYS A 78 11.92 -0.71 6.17
C CYS A 78 13.34 -0.40 6.69
N ARG A 79 13.48 -0.13 7.99
CA ARG A 79 14.78 0.13 8.63
C ARG A 79 15.17 -1.01 9.56
N PRO A 80 16.39 -1.56 9.48
CA PRO A 80 16.88 -2.51 10.47
C PRO A 80 16.78 -1.94 11.89
N ARG A 81 16.34 -2.76 12.86
CA ARG A 81 16.25 -2.40 14.27
C ARG A 81 16.48 -3.63 15.15
N GLY A 82 17.68 -3.75 15.72
CA GLY A 82 18.06 -4.91 16.52
C GLY A 82 18.04 -6.18 15.68
N GLN A 83 17.35 -7.22 16.15
CA GLN A 83 17.17 -8.49 15.42
C GLN A 83 16.05 -8.46 14.36
N GLY A 84 15.34 -7.34 14.21
CA GLY A 84 14.23 -7.22 13.27
C GLY A 84 14.27 -5.95 12.45
N SER A 85 13.12 -5.56 11.93
CA SER A 85 12.96 -4.34 11.13
C SER A 85 11.83 -3.48 11.67
N ARG A 86 12.04 -2.17 11.68
CA ARG A 86 10.98 -1.17 11.83
C ARG A 86 10.43 -0.84 10.45
N ILE A 87 9.18 -1.21 10.21
CA ILE A 87 8.45 -0.85 9.00
C ILE A 87 7.63 0.39 9.30
N SER A 88 7.79 1.43 8.49
CA SER A 88 6.97 2.65 8.52
C SER A 88 6.21 2.74 7.21
N TRP A 89 4.89 2.91 7.27
CA TRP A 89 4.06 3.12 6.08
C TRP A 89 3.38 4.48 6.22
N THR A 90 3.73 5.40 5.33
CA THR A 90 3.16 6.75 5.27
C THR A 90 2.31 6.87 4.01
N THR A 91 1.15 7.51 4.13
CA THR A 91 0.28 7.85 2.99
C THR A 91 -0.17 9.30 3.10
N THR A 92 -0.14 10.00 1.99
CA THR A 92 -0.62 11.37 1.82
C THR A 92 -1.80 11.34 0.87
N ALA A 93 -2.94 11.81 1.35
CA ALA A 93 -4.18 11.87 0.60
C ALA A 93 -4.78 13.27 0.70
N ALA A 94 -5.36 13.76 -0.40
CA ALA A 94 -6.13 14.99 -0.40
C ALA A 94 -7.61 14.66 -0.18
N LEU A 95 -8.25 15.41 0.71
CA LEU A 95 -9.69 15.36 0.90
C LEU A 95 -10.29 16.63 0.31
N PRO A 96 -11.33 16.54 -0.54
CA PRO A 96 -11.95 17.73 -1.10
C PRO A 96 -12.58 18.57 0.03
N ALA A 97 -12.03 19.76 0.26
CA ALA A 97 -12.62 20.77 1.16
C ALA A 97 -13.74 21.50 0.40
N GLY A 98 -14.93 20.89 0.34
CA GLY A 98 -16.12 21.45 -0.29
C GLY A 98 -17.30 21.49 0.67
N ARG A 99 -18.27 22.39 0.42
CA ARG A 99 -19.45 22.75 1.27
C ARG A 99 -20.44 21.61 1.63
N LEU A 100 -20.03 20.34 1.58
CA LEU A 100 -20.80 19.16 1.94
C LEU A 100 -20.12 18.42 3.11
N THR A 101 -20.46 18.94 4.30
CA THR A 101 -20.54 18.30 5.63
C THR A 101 -19.31 17.62 6.28
N PRO A 102 -19.15 17.72 7.62
CA PRO A 102 -18.16 16.98 8.43
C PRO A 102 -18.15 15.46 8.19
N LEU A 103 -19.25 14.91 7.67
CA LEU A 103 -19.42 13.48 7.41
C LEU A 103 -18.50 12.98 6.28
N THR A 104 -18.24 13.78 5.24
CA THR A 104 -17.37 13.38 4.13
C THR A 104 -15.90 13.38 4.52
N GLU A 105 -15.47 14.37 5.31
CA GLU A 105 -14.15 14.38 5.94
C GLU A 105 -13.94 13.19 6.88
N VAL A 106 -14.95 12.85 7.68
CA VAL A 106 -14.90 11.67 8.57
C VAL A 106 -14.87 10.37 7.77
N VAL A 107 -15.70 10.22 6.73
CA VAL A 107 -15.71 9.01 5.89
C VAL A 107 -14.40 8.85 5.10
N GLY A 108 -13.83 9.94 4.58
CA GLY A 108 -12.52 9.92 3.93
C GLY A 108 -11.40 9.54 4.89
N ARG A 109 -11.32 10.20 6.06
CA ARG A 109 -10.32 9.88 7.10
C ARG A 109 -10.45 8.45 7.62
N VAL A 110 -11.67 8.00 7.91
CA VAL A 110 -11.95 6.65 8.42
C VAL A 110 -11.70 5.61 7.34
N GLY A 111 -12.09 5.86 6.09
CA GLY A 111 -11.90 4.91 4.98
C GLY A 111 -10.43 4.64 4.69
N THR A 112 -9.62 5.70 4.60
CA THR A 112 -8.17 5.58 4.43
C THR A 112 -7.54 4.89 5.65
N ALA A 113 -7.85 5.34 6.87
CA ALA A 113 -7.31 4.74 8.09
C ALA A 113 -7.67 3.25 8.23
N VAL A 114 -8.89 2.85 7.90
CA VAL A 114 -9.34 1.46 7.97
C VAL A 114 -8.65 0.61 6.91
N ALA A 115 -8.50 1.09 5.66
CA ALA A 115 -7.81 0.34 4.62
C ALA A 115 -6.35 0.05 4.99
N PHE A 116 -5.64 1.07 5.48
CA PHE A 116 -4.26 0.91 5.95
C PHE A 116 -4.16 0.05 7.21
N HIS A 117 -5.05 0.24 8.18
CA HIS A 117 -5.09 -0.59 9.38
C HIS A 117 -5.29 -2.06 9.03
N VAL A 118 -6.25 -2.36 8.16
CA VAL A 118 -6.54 -3.73 7.69
C VAL A 118 -5.35 -4.34 6.95
N ALA A 119 -4.66 -3.58 6.10
CA ALA A 119 -3.45 -4.04 5.43
C ALA A 119 -2.35 -4.37 6.45
N LEU A 120 -2.09 -3.47 7.40
CA LEU A 120 -1.09 -3.66 8.45
C LEU A 120 -1.42 -4.85 9.36
N THR A 121 -2.67 -5.02 9.80
CA THR A 121 -3.10 -6.18 10.61
C THR A 121 -2.96 -7.50 9.85
N ARG A 122 -3.06 -7.48 8.52
CA ARG A 122 -2.86 -8.69 7.70
C ARG A 122 -1.38 -9.00 7.53
N ILE A 123 -0.54 -7.99 7.33
CA ILE A 123 0.91 -8.14 7.31
C ILE A 123 1.39 -8.68 8.66
N ASP A 124 0.94 -8.09 9.76
CA ASP A 124 1.28 -8.52 11.12
C ASP A 124 0.90 -9.99 11.37
N ARG A 125 -0.33 -10.38 11.01
CA ARG A 125 -0.77 -11.79 11.09
C ARG A 125 -0.01 -12.74 10.17
N HIS A 126 0.46 -12.28 9.02
CA HIS A 126 1.28 -13.11 8.13
C HIS A 126 2.66 -13.31 8.74
N LEU A 127 3.31 -12.23 9.18
CA LEU A 127 4.63 -12.29 9.81
C LEU A 127 4.65 -13.14 11.09
N LEU A 128 3.62 -13.05 11.94
CA LEU A 128 3.49 -13.86 13.16
C LEU A 128 3.19 -15.34 12.89
N ARG A 129 2.75 -15.72 11.70
CA ARG A 129 2.50 -17.12 11.31
C ARG A 129 3.70 -17.77 10.63
N THR A 130 4.68 -16.97 10.23
CA THR A 130 5.87 -17.43 9.52
C THR A 130 7.09 -17.53 10.45
N GLU A 131 6.88 -17.51 11.78
CA GLU A 131 7.90 -18.00 12.71
C GLU A 131 8.07 -19.53 12.52
N PRO A 132 9.31 -20.05 12.54
CA PRO A 132 9.62 -21.46 12.29
C PRO A 132 9.03 -22.42 13.34
#